data_AF-A0A0U4NAQ0-F1
#
_entry.id   AF-A0A0U4NAQ0-F1
#
_cell.length_a   1.000
_cell.length_b   1.000
_cell.length_c   1.000
_cell.angle_alpha   90.00
_cell.angle_beta   90.00
_cell.angle_gamma   90.00
#
_symmetry.space_group_name_H-M   'P 1'
#
loop_
_entity.id
_entity.type
_entity.pdbx_description
1 polymer ?
#
loop_
_entity_poly.entity_id
_entity_poly.type
_entity_poly.pdbx_seq_one_letter_code
_entity_poly.pdbx_strand_id
1 'polypeptide(L)'
;MNTELDINKFLEERGRAMRKSRLTDELISTYKKSTPNVTPIWDSTPHSIQFNDISDEILKAGIDIYTASHSDVWCGIYQPKIYDKGTLWQDIHDSGKIARVIEAWENKKALSPLFFVKHGSKDMALVADGKHRLTVARHMGCDYIPFMVQTDKSDWVSRAIPSARKI
;
A
#
# COMPACT_ATOMS: atom_id res chain seq x y z
N MET A 1 -15.88 16.82 38.63
CA MET A 1 -15.65 15.36 38.63
C MET A 1 -15.41 14.91 37.20
N ASN A 2 -14.16 14.61 36.83
CA ASN A 2 -13.81 13.72 35.69
C ASN A 2 -12.29 13.50 35.48
N THR A 3 -11.42 14.11 36.29
CA THR A 3 -9.96 14.06 36.11
C THR A 3 -9.33 12.69 36.35
N GLU A 4 -9.82 11.88 37.30
CA GLU A 4 -9.28 10.52 37.53
C GLU A 4 -9.67 9.53 36.43
N LEU A 5 -10.89 9.63 35.90
CA LEU A 5 -11.36 8.83 34.75
C LEU A 5 -10.55 9.14 33.48
N ASP A 6 -10.14 10.39 33.31
CA ASP A 6 -9.32 10.85 32.19
C ASP A 6 -7.86 10.36 32.30
N ILE A 7 -7.28 10.40 33.50
CA ILE A 7 -5.92 9.90 33.75
C ILE A 7 -5.82 8.38 33.54
N ASN A 8 -6.78 7.60 34.05
CA ASN A 8 -6.77 6.15 33.88
C ASN A 8 -6.91 5.75 32.40
N LYS A 9 -7.81 6.41 31.66
CA LYS A 9 -7.98 6.20 30.22
C LYS A 9 -6.68 6.53 29.47
N PHE A 10 -6.04 7.65 29.78
CA PHE A 10 -4.76 8.04 29.18
C PHE A 10 -3.65 7.01 29.46
N LEU A 11 -3.51 6.53 30.70
CA LEU A 11 -2.51 5.52 31.07
C LEU A 11 -2.76 4.19 30.34
N GLU A 12 -4.01 3.77 30.18
CA GLU A 12 -4.35 2.58 29.41
C GLU A 12 -4.04 2.73 27.92
N GLU A 13 -4.39 3.86 27.31
CA GLU A 13 -4.09 4.16 25.90
C GLU A 13 -2.58 4.17 25.67
N ARG A 14 -1.82 4.81 26.56
CA ARG A 14 -0.36 4.81 26.53
C ARG A 14 0.21 3.40 26.68
N GLY A 15 -0.32 2.60 27.61
CA GLY A 15 0.09 1.20 27.78
C GLY A 15 -0.19 0.34 26.56
N ARG A 16 -1.35 0.54 25.89
CA ARG A 16 -1.69 -0.11 24.61
C ARG A 16 -0.74 0.30 23.49
N ALA A 17 -0.44 1.59 23.37
CA ALA A 17 0.48 2.11 22.36
C ALA A 17 1.89 1.53 22.53
N MET A 18 2.42 1.49 23.75
CA MET A 18 3.73 0.91 24.04
C MET A 18 3.80 -0.57 23.67
N ARG A 19 2.78 -1.37 24.02
CA ARG A 19 2.73 -2.79 23.66
C ARG A 19 2.72 -2.98 22.14
N LYS A 20 1.94 -2.19 21.42
CA LYS A 20 1.87 -2.23 19.95
C LYS A 20 3.20 -1.84 19.30
N SER A 21 3.90 -0.84 19.85
CA SER A 21 5.24 -0.47 19.41
C SER A 21 6.21 -1.64 19.56
N ARG A 22 6.27 -2.24 20.76
CA ARG A 22 7.17 -3.36 21.03
C ARG A 22 6.94 -4.55 20.09
N LEU A 23 5.67 -4.93 19.88
CA LEU A 23 5.33 -5.99 18.93
C LEU A 23 5.77 -5.66 17.50
N THR A 24 5.62 -4.39 17.09
CA THR A 24 6.08 -3.94 15.77
C THR A 24 7.60 -4.01 15.66
N ASP A 25 8.33 -3.62 16.71
CA ASP A 25 9.80 -3.67 16.72
C ASP A 25 10.34 -5.12 16.69
N GLU A 26 9.71 -6.02 17.43
CA GLU A 26 9.99 -7.46 17.41
C GLU A 26 9.75 -8.06 16.01
N LEU A 27 8.65 -7.67 15.36
CA LEU A 27 8.29 -8.09 14.01
C LEU A 27 9.32 -7.58 12.97
N ILE A 28 9.68 -6.30 13.04
CA ILE A 28 10.70 -5.70 12.17
C ILE A 28 12.04 -6.45 12.35
N SER A 29 12.47 -6.66 13.59
CA SER A 29 13.74 -7.35 13.89
C SER A 29 13.77 -8.76 13.31
N THR A 30 12.66 -9.48 13.42
CA THR A 30 12.50 -10.84 12.89
C THR A 30 12.55 -10.84 11.37
N TYR A 31 11.76 -10.01 10.71
CA TYR A 31 11.66 -10.00 9.26
C TYR A 31 12.88 -9.40 8.55
N LYS A 32 13.62 -8.49 9.18
CA LYS A 32 14.91 -8.02 8.64
C LYS A 32 15.98 -9.12 8.62
N LYS A 33 15.96 -10.05 9.58
CA LYS A 33 16.88 -11.20 9.63
C LYS A 33 16.48 -12.29 8.64
N SER A 34 15.19 -12.55 8.52
CA SER A 34 14.64 -13.54 7.60
C SER A 34 13.29 -13.03 7.08
N THR A 35 13.31 -12.41 5.91
CA THR A 35 12.09 -11.89 5.28
C THR A 35 11.26 -13.08 4.78
N PRO A 36 10.03 -13.29 5.29
CA PRO A 36 9.17 -14.36 4.81
C PRO A 36 8.83 -14.19 3.34
N ASN A 37 8.80 -15.29 2.60
CA ASN A 37 8.28 -15.27 1.23
C ASN A 37 6.76 -15.40 1.27
N VAL A 38 6.05 -14.31 1.00
CA VAL A 38 4.59 -14.24 1.03
C VAL A 38 4.02 -14.00 -0.35
N THR A 39 2.83 -14.54 -0.62
CA THR A 39 2.06 -14.22 -1.83
C THR A 39 1.21 -12.98 -1.56
N PRO A 40 1.36 -11.87 -2.32
CA PRO A 40 0.47 -10.73 -2.19
C PRO A 40 -0.99 -11.12 -2.43
N ILE A 41 -1.88 -10.69 -1.53
CA ILE A 41 -3.33 -10.90 -1.63
C ILE A 41 -3.99 -9.53 -1.68
N TRP A 42 -4.69 -9.29 -2.78
CA TRP A 42 -5.32 -8.00 -3.05
C TRP A 42 -6.84 -8.12 -2.91
N ASP A 43 -7.44 -7.16 -2.20
CA ASP A 43 -8.88 -6.97 -2.18
C ASP A 43 -9.28 -6.08 -3.35
N SER A 44 -9.58 -6.67 -4.51
CA SER A 44 -10.01 -5.93 -5.69
C SER A 44 -11.51 -5.64 -5.72
N THR A 45 -12.22 -5.76 -4.59
CA THR A 45 -13.64 -5.43 -4.52
C THR A 45 -13.83 -3.91 -4.37
N PRO A 46 -15.01 -3.35 -4.69
CA PRO A 46 -15.31 -1.94 -4.44
C PRO A 46 -15.16 -1.53 -2.96
N HIS A 47 -15.33 -2.48 -2.03
CA HIS A 47 -15.17 -2.22 -0.59
C HIS A 47 -13.74 -1.78 -0.23
N SER A 48 -12.75 -2.20 -1.02
CA SER A 48 -11.34 -1.90 -0.78
C SER A 48 -11.00 -0.41 -0.88
N ILE A 49 -11.82 0.37 -1.60
CA ILE A 49 -11.61 1.80 -1.85
C ILE A 49 -11.52 2.58 -0.53
N GLN A 50 -12.37 2.22 0.45
CA GLN A 50 -12.45 2.91 1.74
C GLN A 50 -11.18 2.78 2.61
N PHE A 51 -10.29 1.84 2.27
CA PHE A 51 -9.06 1.60 3.03
C PHE A 51 -7.85 2.37 2.51
N ASN A 52 -8.01 3.12 1.41
CA ASN A 52 -6.99 4.01 0.89
C ASN A 52 -7.26 5.45 1.32
N ASP A 53 -6.18 6.23 1.44
CA ASP A 53 -6.27 7.66 1.71
C ASP A 53 -6.63 8.41 0.42
N ILE A 54 -7.94 8.54 0.16
CA ILE A 54 -8.51 9.15 -1.04
C ILE A 54 -9.47 10.27 -0.61
N SER A 55 -9.37 11.44 -1.25
CA SER A 55 -10.24 12.59 -0.93
C SER A 55 -11.69 12.35 -1.37
N ASP A 56 -12.64 12.95 -0.64
CA ASP A 56 -14.07 12.88 -0.97
C ASP A 56 -14.41 13.35 -2.39
N GLU A 57 -13.65 14.32 -2.91
CA GLU A 57 -13.81 14.79 -4.29
C GLU A 57 -13.54 13.67 -5.29
N ILE A 58 -12.45 12.91 -5.09
CA ILE A 58 -12.09 11.78 -5.95
C ILE A 58 -13.10 10.65 -5.78
N LEU A 59 -13.54 10.36 -4.54
CA LEU A 59 -14.55 9.34 -4.29
C LEU A 59 -15.87 9.65 -5.01
N LYS A 60 -16.29 10.92 -5.02
CA LYS A 60 -17.49 11.37 -5.76
C LYS A 60 -17.35 11.25 -7.27
N ALA A 61 -16.14 11.46 -7.81
CA ALA A 61 -15.87 11.28 -9.24
C ALA A 61 -15.83 9.80 -9.67
N GLY A 62 -15.73 8.88 -8.71
CA GLY A 62 -15.65 7.45 -8.95
C GLY A 62 -14.21 6.95 -9.01
N ILE A 63 -14.05 5.67 -8.65
CA ILE A 63 -12.79 4.95 -8.69
C ILE A 63 -12.97 3.70 -9.54
N ASP A 64 -12.06 3.54 -10.50
CA ASP A 64 -11.93 2.33 -11.29
C ASP A 64 -10.77 1.49 -10.77
N ILE A 65 -10.98 0.18 -10.68
CA ILE A 65 -9.95 -0.79 -10.34
C ILE A 65 -9.46 -1.46 -11.63
N TYR A 66 -8.15 -1.47 -11.81
CA TYR A 66 -7.46 -2.13 -12.91
C TYR A 66 -6.57 -3.23 -12.37
N THR A 67 -6.22 -4.17 -13.22
CA THR A 67 -5.10 -5.10 -13.04
C THR A 67 -4.21 -5.07 -14.27
N ALA A 68 -2.91 -5.21 -14.09
CA ALA A 68 -1.93 -5.26 -15.17
C ALA A 68 -0.75 -6.14 -14.76
N SER A 69 0.05 -6.54 -15.76
CA SER A 69 1.30 -7.24 -15.47
C SER A 69 2.23 -6.36 -14.64
N HIS A 70 2.99 -6.97 -13.75
CA HIS A 70 3.97 -6.25 -12.95
C HIS A 70 4.93 -5.44 -13.83
N SER A 71 5.42 -5.98 -14.96
CA SER A 71 6.36 -5.26 -15.81
C SER A 71 5.80 -3.94 -16.31
N ASP A 72 4.54 -3.94 -16.77
CA ASP A 72 3.91 -2.75 -17.31
C ASP A 72 3.60 -1.73 -16.22
N VAL A 73 3.12 -2.19 -15.05
CA VAL A 73 2.93 -1.29 -13.90
C VAL A 73 4.26 -0.63 -13.52
N TRP A 74 5.34 -1.41 -13.50
CA TRP A 74 6.67 -0.91 -13.16
C TRP A 74 7.20 0.12 -14.15
N CYS A 75 7.00 -0.11 -15.45
CA CYS A 75 7.36 0.83 -16.51
C CYS A 75 6.49 2.10 -16.51
N GLY A 76 5.22 1.98 -16.12
CA GLY A 76 4.28 3.09 -16.06
C GLY A 76 4.46 4.00 -14.85
N ILE A 77 5.15 3.57 -13.79
CA ILE A 77 5.37 4.36 -12.57
C ILE A 77 6.48 5.39 -12.77
N TYR A 78 6.25 6.62 -12.31
CA TYR A 78 7.28 7.64 -12.20
C TYR A 78 8.26 7.32 -11.05
N GLN A 79 9.56 7.32 -11.35
CA GLN A 79 10.64 6.97 -10.40
C GLN A 79 10.47 5.61 -9.70
N PRO A 80 10.35 4.50 -10.46
CA PRO A 80 10.02 3.19 -9.88
C PRO A 80 11.13 2.65 -8.97
N LYS A 81 12.38 3.13 -9.13
CA LYS A 81 13.54 2.75 -8.30
C LYS A 81 13.32 2.93 -6.79
N ILE A 82 12.44 3.84 -6.38
CA ILE A 82 12.09 4.07 -4.97
C ILE A 82 11.47 2.80 -4.34
N TYR A 83 10.75 2.00 -5.14
CA TYR A 83 10.02 0.82 -4.66
C TYR A 83 10.74 -0.49 -4.99
N ASP A 84 11.98 -0.45 -5.47
CA ASP A 84 12.64 -1.63 -6.04
C ASP A 84 12.93 -2.70 -4.98
N LYS A 85 13.17 -3.95 -5.39
CA LYS A 85 13.31 -5.10 -4.46
C LYS A 85 14.34 -4.86 -3.36
N GLY A 86 15.44 -4.17 -3.70
CA GLY A 86 16.53 -3.86 -2.78
C GLY A 86 16.23 -2.72 -1.79
N THR A 87 15.11 -2.01 -1.95
CA THR A 87 14.75 -0.90 -1.07
C THR A 87 13.88 -1.30 0.12
N LEU A 88 13.38 -2.56 0.16
CA LEU A 88 12.41 -3.05 1.14
C LEU A 88 12.65 -2.61 2.60
N TRP A 89 13.91 -2.68 3.06
CA TRP A 89 14.30 -2.36 4.44
C TRP A 89 15.17 -1.10 4.56
N GLN A 90 15.23 -0.27 3.51
CA GLN A 90 15.96 1.00 3.51
C GLN A 90 15.14 2.13 4.16
N ASP A 91 15.83 3.18 4.61
CA ASP A 91 15.24 4.29 5.39
C ASP A 91 14.23 5.15 4.63
N ILE A 92 14.11 4.97 3.31
CA ILE A 92 13.07 5.63 2.51
C ILE A 92 11.67 5.06 2.77
N HIS A 93 11.57 3.91 3.43
CA HIS A 93 10.30 3.28 3.81
C HIS A 93 10.18 3.12 5.33
N ASP A 94 8.99 3.41 5.87
CA ASP A 94 8.62 3.00 7.22
C ASP A 94 8.66 1.46 7.37
N SER A 95 9.68 0.97 8.08
CA SER A 95 9.89 -0.46 8.31
C SER A 95 8.72 -1.13 9.04
N GLY A 96 8.02 -0.41 9.93
CA GLY A 96 6.86 -0.94 10.63
C GLY A 96 5.65 -1.13 9.71
N LYS A 97 5.49 -0.29 8.69
CA LYS A 97 4.48 -0.49 7.64
C LYS A 97 4.83 -1.66 6.73
N ILE A 98 6.11 -1.81 6.34
CA ILE A 98 6.58 -2.98 5.57
C ILE A 98 6.29 -4.27 6.33
N ALA A 99 6.70 -4.34 7.60
CA ALA A 99 6.50 -5.53 8.41
C ALA A 99 5.02 -5.89 8.53
N ARG A 100 4.13 -4.90 8.75
CA ARG A 100 2.68 -5.12 8.80
C ARG A 100 2.06 -5.57 7.49
N VAL A 101 2.59 -5.14 6.34
CA VAL A 101 2.14 -5.64 5.02
C VAL A 101 2.50 -7.11 4.86
N ILE A 102 3.75 -7.47 5.19
CA ILE A 102 4.22 -8.87 5.14
C ILE A 102 3.38 -9.73 6.08
N GLU A 103 3.20 -9.31 7.34
CA GLU A 103 2.40 -10.02 8.34
C GLU A 103 0.95 -10.20 7.88
N ALA A 104 0.33 -9.18 7.27
CA ALA A 104 -1.03 -9.30 6.76
C ALA A 104 -1.13 -10.39 5.68
N TRP A 105 -0.22 -10.40 4.69
CA TRP A 105 -0.24 -11.41 3.63
C TRP A 105 0.19 -12.80 4.10
N GLU A 106 1.11 -12.89 5.06
CA GLU A 106 1.45 -14.14 5.76
C GLU A 106 0.20 -14.75 6.42
N ASN A 107 -0.61 -13.91 7.08
CA ASN A 107 -1.88 -14.27 7.71
C ASN A 107 -3.08 -14.31 6.75
N LYS A 108 -2.85 -14.38 5.45
CA LYS A 108 -3.90 -14.48 4.41
C LYS A 108 -4.91 -13.33 4.39
N LYS A 109 -4.56 -12.18 4.95
CA LYS A 109 -5.39 -10.98 4.91
C LYS A 109 -5.19 -10.24 3.60
N ALA A 110 -6.28 -10.06 2.86
CA ALA A 110 -6.28 -9.22 1.66
C ALA A 110 -6.07 -7.74 2.02
N LEU A 111 -5.28 -7.05 1.20
CA LEU A 111 -5.03 -5.60 1.32
C LEU A 111 -5.55 -4.88 0.10
N SER A 112 -5.97 -3.62 0.26
CA SER A 112 -6.48 -2.84 -0.86
C SER A 112 -5.41 -2.62 -1.95
N PRO A 113 -5.82 -2.50 -3.22
CA PRO A 113 -4.95 -2.11 -4.33
C PRO A 113 -4.27 -0.76 -4.12
N LEU A 114 -3.23 -0.51 -4.90
CA LEU A 114 -2.51 0.76 -4.94
C LEU A 114 -3.42 1.88 -5.43
N PHE A 115 -3.17 3.13 -5.05
CA PHE A 115 -3.87 4.27 -5.64
C PHE A 115 -2.91 5.11 -6.47
N PHE A 116 -3.20 5.21 -7.78
CA PHE A 116 -2.40 5.97 -8.72
C PHE A 116 -3.10 7.25 -9.16
N VAL A 117 -2.32 8.30 -9.30
CA VAL A 117 -2.71 9.55 -9.95
C VAL A 117 -1.77 9.84 -11.11
N LYS A 118 -2.23 10.60 -12.10
CA LYS A 118 -1.38 10.99 -13.22
C LYS A 118 -0.24 11.90 -12.73
N HIS A 119 0.98 11.63 -13.16
CA HIS A 119 2.08 12.58 -13.03
C HIS A 119 1.78 13.82 -13.87
N GLY A 120 1.79 15.02 -13.26
CA GLY A 120 1.29 16.27 -13.85
C GLY A 120 1.46 16.40 -15.38
N SER A 121 2.70 16.43 -15.86
CA SER A 121 3.01 16.59 -17.30
C SER A 121 3.33 15.30 -18.06
N LYS A 122 3.34 14.13 -17.40
CA LYS A 122 3.77 12.86 -18.01
C LYS A 122 2.65 11.83 -17.97
N ASP A 123 2.51 11.02 -19.01
CA ASP A 123 1.64 9.85 -18.96
C ASP A 123 2.35 8.73 -18.16
N MET A 124 2.47 8.96 -16.86
CA MET A 124 3.05 8.04 -15.89
C MET A 124 2.24 8.11 -14.58
N ALA A 125 2.27 7.03 -13.81
CA ALA A 125 1.62 6.93 -12.51
C ALA A 125 2.51 7.54 -11.42
N LEU A 126 1.91 8.37 -10.57
CA LEU A 126 2.40 8.68 -9.22
C LEU A 126 1.67 7.79 -8.22
N VAL A 127 2.41 7.16 -7.32
CA VAL A 127 1.85 6.32 -6.24
C VAL A 127 1.37 7.23 -5.12
N ALA A 128 0.09 7.58 -5.13
CA ALA A 128 -0.53 8.42 -4.11
C ALA A 128 -0.65 7.65 -2.79
N ASP A 129 -1.13 6.40 -2.86
CA ASP A 129 -1.20 5.48 -1.72
C ASP A 129 -0.76 4.06 -2.13
N GLY A 130 -0.36 3.26 -1.14
CA GLY A 130 0.06 1.87 -1.32
C GLY A 130 1.55 1.68 -1.54
N LYS A 131 2.39 2.68 -1.26
CA LYS A 131 3.86 2.63 -1.42
C LYS A 131 4.49 1.37 -0.81
N HIS A 132 4.19 1.07 0.44
CA HIS A 132 4.70 -0.11 1.14
C HIS A 132 4.19 -1.42 0.53
N ARG A 133 2.90 -1.45 0.13
CA ARG A 133 2.29 -2.61 -0.55
C ARG A 133 2.98 -2.88 -1.89
N LEU A 134 3.26 -1.82 -2.66
CA LEU A 134 4.01 -1.92 -3.92
C LEU A 134 5.43 -2.44 -3.70
N THR A 135 6.17 -1.88 -2.73
CA THR A 135 7.55 -2.33 -2.44
C THR A 135 7.60 -3.80 -2.04
N VAL A 136 6.68 -4.25 -1.16
CA VAL A 136 6.62 -5.67 -0.77
C VAL A 136 6.23 -6.54 -1.98
N ALA A 137 5.19 -6.17 -2.73
CA ALA A 137 4.78 -6.94 -3.92
C ALA A 137 5.90 -7.04 -4.97
N ARG A 138 6.67 -5.97 -5.16
CA ARG A 138 7.87 -5.94 -5.98
C ARG A 138 8.91 -6.93 -5.47
N HIS A 139 9.20 -6.90 -4.17
CA HIS A 139 10.15 -7.82 -3.54
C HIS A 139 9.74 -9.29 -3.71
N MET A 140 8.46 -9.61 -3.50
CA MET A 140 7.92 -10.97 -3.63
C MET A 140 7.79 -11.46 -5.08
N GLY A 141 7.91 -10.58 -6.08
CA GLY A 141 7.85 -10.97 -7.49
C GLY A 141 6.44 -11.34 -7.97
N CYS A 142 5.43 -10.55 -7.58
CA CYS A 142 4.06 -10.77 -8.04
C CYS A 142 3.91 -10.60 -9.56
N ASP A 143 3.08 -11.43 -10.20
CA ASP A 143 2.85 -11.39 -11.65
C ASP A 143 1.92 -10.23 -12.07
N TYR A 144 0.90 -9.96 -11.26
CA TYR A 144 -0.13 -8.98 -11.55
C TYR A 144 -0.36 -8.04 -10.37
N ILE A 145 -0.47 -6.75 -10.66
CA ILE A 145 -0.66 -5.71 -9.65
C ILE A 145 -1.99 -5.01 -9.93
N PRO A 146 -2.97 -5.10 -9.02
CA PRO A 146 -4.14 -4.28 -9.10
C PRO A 146 -3.86 -2.86 -8.58
N PHE A 147 -4.51 -1.89 -9.20
CA PHE A 147 -4.41 -0.49 -8.83
C PHE A 147 -5.72 0.26 -9.12
N MET A 148 -5.93 1.32 -8.37
CA MET A 148 -7.08 2.23 -8.45
C MET A 148 -6.66 3.51 -9.16
N VAL A 149 -7.57 4.06 -9.95
CA VAL A 149 -7.47 5.40 -10.54
C VAL A 149 -8.83 6.10 -10.49
N GLN A 150 -8.81 7.42 -10.49
CA GLN A 150 -10.03 8.22 -10.64
C GLN A 150 -10.67 7.95 -12.01
N THR A 151 -11.97 7.63 -12.03
CA THR A 151 -12.68 7.15 -13.23
C THR A 151 -12.63 8.12 -14.41
N ASP A 152 -12.88 9.42 -14.18
CA ASP A 152 -12.88 10.47 -15.20
C ASP A 152 -11.47 10.98 -15.59
N LYS A 153 -10.41 10.43 -14.97
CA LYS A 153 -9.00 10.79 -15.25
C LYS A 153 -8.13 9.57 -15.55
N SER A 154 -8.69 8.51 -16.10
CA SER A 154 -8.00 7.24 -16.35
C SER A 154 -7.40 7.11 -17.77
N ASP A 155 -7.61 8.07 -18.67
CA ASP A 155 -7.16 8.00 -20.08
C ASP A 155 -5.65 7.74 -20.25
N TRP A 156 -4.83 8.21 -19.30
CA TRP A 156 -3.39 8.02 -19.32
C TRP A 156 -2.96 6.58 -19.04
N VAL A 157 -3.81 5.78 -18.39
CA VAL A 157 -3.50 4.40 -17.97
C VAL A 157 -3.16 3.54 -19.18
N SER A 158 -3.93 3.64 -20.27
CA SER A 158 -3.67 2.85 -21.49
C SER A 158 -2.31 3.15 -22.14
N ARG A 159 -1.79 4.36 -21.96
CA ARG A 159 -0.50 4.78 -22.51
C ARG A 159 0.66 4.44 -21.57
N ALA A 160 0.45 4.57 -20.26
CA ALA A 160 1.47 4.31 -19.24
C ALA A 160 1.60 2.81 -18.91
N ILE A 161 0.48 2.07 -18.90
CA ILE A 161 0.37 0.68 -18.45
C ILE A 161 -0.48 -0.09 -19.49
N PRO A 162 0.09 -0.46 -20.65
CA PRO A 162 -0.70 -0.97 -21.78
C PRO A 162 -1.45 -2.29 -21.52
N SER A 163 -0.95 -3.17 -20.63
CA SER A 163 -1.68 -4.39 -20.24
C SER A 163 -2.81 -4.17 -19.23
N ALA A 164 -3.08 -2.93 -18.83
CA ALA A 164 -4.13 -2.64 -17.85
C ALA A 164 -5.53 -3.01 -18.35
N ARG A 165 -6.26 -3.74 -17.51
CA ARG A 165 -7.65 -4.14 -17.73
C ARG A 165 -8.46 -3.79 -16.51
N LYS A 166 -9.58 -3.11 -16.72
CA LYS A 166 -10.55 -2.82 -15.65
C LYS A 166 -11.15 -4.14 -15.15
N ILE A 167 -11.34 -4.28 -13.84
CA ILE A 167 -11.89 -5.47 -13.16
C ILE A 167 -13.03 -5.09 -12.23
#